data_AF-A0A3B3CVE4-F1
#
_entry.id   AF-A0A3B3CVE4-F1
#
_cell.length_a   1.000
_cell.length_b   1.000
_cell.length_c   1.000
_cell.angle_alpha   90.00
_cell.angle_beta   90.00
_cell.angle_gamma   90.00
#
_symmetry.space_group_name_H-M   'P 1'
#
loop_
_entity.id
_entity.type
_entity.pdbx_description
1 polymer ?
#
loop_
_entity_poly.entity_id
_entity_poly.type
_entity_poly.pdbx_seq_one_letter_code
_entity_poly.pdbx_strand_id
1 'polypeptide(L)'
;MSSRVRPGYSRQDVNKTSWEVPDRYRDLKQVGSGAYGTVCSATDSRTGAKVAIKKLYRPFQSEIFAKRAYRELRLLKHMKHENVSPSSLLFPSYLVMPFMGTDLGKLMKMHKLSEDKIQYLVYQMLKGLKYIHSAGIIHRDLKPGNLAINQDCELKILDFGLARQADSEMTGYVVTRWYRAPEVILSWMHYTQTVDIWSVGCIMAEMLQGKPLFKGNDHLDQLTEIMKITGTPSPEFLSKLESEEAKRYLKSLPKQEKKDLQKVFPTSDVHAVSVIEHMLLLDPEKRVTAAEALTLPYFTEFKDSEEEKEAQPYDHSLDNAELTLEQWKRHTFTEILTFKPILPDAKETSL
;
A
#
# COMPACT_ATOMS: atom_id res chain seq x y z
N MET A 1 35.99 -16.34 8.88
CA MET A 1 36.69 -15.22 8.23
C MET A 1 36.01 -13.93 8.65
N SER A 2 36.68 -13.10 9.46
CA SER A 2 36.14 -11.81 9.93
C SER A 2 35.97 -10.89 8.72
N SER A 3 34.74 -10.69 8.26
CA SER A 3 34.47 -9.74 7.19
C SER A 3 34.71 -8.34 7.75
N ARG A 4 35.76 -7.66 7.28
CA ARG A 4 36.03 -6.25 7.63
C ARG A 4 34.79 -5.42 7.35
N VAL A 5 34.27 -4.78 8.40
CA VAL A 5 33.19 -3.79 8.28
C VAL A 5 33.75 -2.59 7.50
N ARG A 6 32.95 -2.04 6.57
CA ARG A 6 33.38 -0.88 5.77
C ARG A 6 33.69 0.32 6.70
N PRO A 7 34.70 1.15 6.41
CA PRO A 7 34.94 2.36 7.19
C PRO A 7 33.70 3.26 7.25
N GLY A 8 33.33 3.73 8.45
CA GLY A 8 32.13 4.53 8.69
C GLY A 8 30.82 3.72 8.85
N TYR A 9 30.93 2.40 9.01
CA TYR A 9 29.82 1.49 9.22
C TYR A 9 29.99 0.69 10.51
N SER A 10 28.86 0.36 11.12
CA SER A 10 28.78 -0.55 12.25
C SER A 10 27.99 -1.79 11.83
N ARG A 11 28.41 -2.93 12.37
CA ARG A 11 27.66 -4.18 12.24
C ARG A 11 27.00 -4.52 13.56
N GLN A 12 25.69 -4.78 13.51
CA GLN A 12 24.90 -5.18 14.67
C GLN A 12 23.95 -6.31 14.27
N ASP A 13 23.85 -7.34 15.11
CA ASP A 13 22.83 -8.37 14.95
C ASP A 13 21.55 -7.94 15.68
N VAL A 14 20.46 -7.84 14.93
CA VAL A 14 19.13 -7.49 15.46
C VAL A 14 18.19 -8.65 15.14
N ASN A 15 17.72 -9.33 16.19
CA ASN A 15 16.80 -10.47 16.11
C ASN A 15 17.19 -11.49 15.02
N LYS A 16 18.42 -12.00 15.12
CA LYS A 16 19.03 -13.03 14.23
C LYS A 16 19.28 -12.56 12.78
N THR A 17 19.09 -11.28 12.48
CA THR A 17 19.48 -10.69 11.19
C THR A 17 20.69 -9.80 11.41
N SER A 18 21.73 -9.96 10.60
CA SER A 18 22.92 -9.10 10.68
C SER A 18 22.73 -7.81 9.89
N TRP A 19 22.87 -6.65 10.52
CA TRP A 19 22.73 -5.33 9.92
C TRP A 19 24.09 -4.66 9.78
N GLU A 20 24.33 -4.04 8.64
CA GLU A 20 25.51 -3.22 8.37
C GLU A 20 25.02 -1.86 7.89
N VAL A 21 25.05 -0.88 8.78
CA VAL A 21 24.48 0.46 8.61
C VAL A 21 25.51 1.53 8.92
N PRO A 22 25.43 2.74 8.33
CA PRO A 22 26.40 3.80 8.64
C PRO A 22 26.38 4.15 10.13
N ASP A 23 27.52 4.53 10.70
CA ASP A 23 27.67 4.94 12.12
C ASP A 23 26.76 6.10 12.53
N ARG A 24 26.22 6.80 11.52
CA ARG A 24 25.17 7.80 11.62
C ARG A 24 23.91 7.26 12.31
N TYR A 25 23.51 6.03 12.01
CA TYR A 25 22.27 5.44 12.50
C TYR A 25 22.54 4.54 13.70
N ARG A 26 22.03 4.95 14.85
CA ARG A 26 22.30 4.31 16.14
C ARG A 26 21.05 3.66 16.72
N ASP A 27 21.23 2.82 17.73
CA ASP A 27 20.17 2.23 18.55
C ASP A 27 19.11 1.46 17.75
N LEU A 28 19.56 0.58 16.84
CA LEU A 28 18.65 -0.20 16.00
C LEU A 28 17.75 -1.08 16.86
N LYS A 29 16.43 -0.92 16.70
CA LYS A 29 15.40 -1.73 17.35
C LYS A 29 14.43 -2.25 16.32
N GLN A 30 14.19 -3.57 16.29
CA GLN A 30 13.24 -4.15 15.33
C GLN A 30 11.83 -3.62 15.56
N VAL A 31 11.15 -3.25 14.47
CA VAL A 31 9.76 -2.77 14.45
C VAL A 31 8.83 -3.79 13.79
N GLY A 32 9.33 -4.48 12.76
CA GLY A 32 8.55 -5.46 12.01
C GLY A 32 9.41 -6.33 11.10
N SER A 33 8.81 -7.40 10.60
CA SER A 33 9.39 -8.30 9.58
C SER A 33 8.28 -8.70 8.62
N GLY A 34 8.59 -8.76 7.33
CA GLY A 34 7.68 -9.17 6.27
C GLY A 34 8.38 -10.01 5.22
N ALA A 35 7.64 -10.41 4.18
CA ALA A 35 8.16 -11.26 3.11
C ALA A 35 9.37 -10.66 2.37
N TYR A 36 9.49 -9.32 2.36
CA TYR A 36 10.45 -8.59 1.53
C TYR A 36 11.56 -7.91 2.32
N GLY A 37 11.52 -8.00 3.66
CA GLY A 37 12.54 -7.38 4.48
C GLY A 37 12.18 -7.28 5.96
N THR A 38 13.15 -6.77 6.71
CA THR A 38 12.99 -6.41 8.14
C THR A 38 13.05 -4.91 8.27
N VAL A 39 12.27 -4.34 9.18
CA VAL A 39 12.31 -2.91 9.51
C VAL A 39 12.84 -2.73 10.92
N CYS A 40 13.85 -1.87 11.09
CA CYS A 40 14.30 -1.37 12.38
C CYS A 40 14.02 0.12 12.50
N SER A 41 13.67 0.59 13.70
CA SER A 41 13.82 2.01 14.04
C SER A 41 15.28 2.28 14.42
N ALA A 42 15.77 3.47 14.12
CA ALA A 42 17.09 3.95 14.53
C ALA A 42 17.04 5.46 14.82
N THR A 43 18.03 5.97 15.53
CA THR A 43 18.23 7.41 15.73
C THR A 43 19.27 7.90 14.72
N ASP A 44 18.89 8.90 13.92
CA ASP A 44 19.82 9.59 13.03
C ASP A 44 20.63 10.62 13.82
N SER A 45 21.91 10.31 14.09
CA SER A 45 22.78 11.19 14.88
C SER A 45 23.09 12.55 14.25
N ARG A 46 22.80 12.76 12.96
CA ARG A 46 22.98 14.09 12.33
C ARG A 46 21.81 15.03 12.59
N THR A 47 20.60 14.49 12.66
CA THR A 47 19.37 15.30 12.80
C THR A 47 18.71 15.13 14.17
N GLY A 48 19.14 14.13 14.95
CA GLY A 48 18.44 13.70 16.18
C GLY A 48 17.13 12.95 15.92
N ALA A 49 16.67 12.89 14.67
CA ALA A 49 15.36 12.35 14.34
C ALA A 49 15.33 10.82 14.40
N LYS A 50 14.18 10.26 14.78
CA LYS A 50 13.93 8.83 14.68
C LYS A 50 13.55 8.47 13.26
N VAL A 51 14.17 7.42 12.72
CA VAL A 51 13.95 6.93 11.35
C VAL A 51 13.60 5.45 11.35
N ALA A 52 12.92 4.99 10.29
CA ALA A 52 12.75 3.57 10.00
C ALA A 52 13.71 3.16 8.88
N ILE A 53 14.43 2.05 9.08
CA ILE A 53 15.36 1.47 8.13
C ILE A 53 14.82 0.09 7.73
N LYS A 54 14.38 -0.07 6.48
CA LYS A 54 13.96 -1.34 5.89
C LYS A 54 15.15 -2.00 5.20
N LYS A 55 15.56 -3.17 5.68
CA LYS A 55 16.54 -4.03 5.03
C LYS A 55 15.83 -4.96 4.06
N LEU A 56 16.12 -4.83 2.77
CA LEU A 56 15.61 -5.71 1.72
C LEU A 56 16.27 -7.09 1.80
N TYR A 57 15.46 -8.15 1.74
CA TYR A 57 15.98 -9.52 1.72
C TYR A 57 16.49 -9.89 0.33
N ARG A 58 17.80 -10.15 0.23
CA ARG A 58 18.49 -10.66 -0.96
C ARG A 58 17.94 -10.06 -2.28
N PRO A 59 17.93 -8.72 -2.43
CA PRO A 59 17.28 -8.05 -3.56
C PRO A 59 17.85 -8.47 -4.92
N PHE A 60 19.03 -9.07 -4.99
CA PHE A 60 19.67 -9.52 -6.22
C PHE A 60 19.85 -11.06 -6.30
N GLN A 61 18.95 -11.82 -5.65
CA GLN A 61 18.98 -13.29 -5.72
C GLN A 61 18.58 -13.81 -7.11
N SER A 62 17.66 -13.13 -7.79
CA SER A 62 17.25 -13.43 -9.16
C SER A 62 16.79 -12.16 -9.86
N GLU A 63 16.57 -12.25 -11.17
CA GLU A 63 16.12 -11.12 -12.00
C GLU A 63 14.79 -10.55 -11.53
N ILE A 64 13.86 -11.41 -11.09
CA ILE A 64 12.55 -11.00 -10.55
C ILE A 64 12.74 -10.14 -9.28
N PHE A 65 13.60 -10.57 -8.36
CA PHE A 65 13.88 -9.81 -7.13
C PHE A 65 14.62 -8.49 -7.44
N ALA A 66 15.56 -8.52 -8.40
CA ALA A 66 16.35 -7.34 -8.75
C ALA A 66 15.51 -6.28 -9.45
N LYS A 67 14.68 -6.69 -10.41
CA LYS A 67 13.66 -5.86 -11.07
C LYS A 67 12.71 -5.23 -10.07
N ARG A 68 12.24 -6.02 -9.10
CA ARG A 68 11.37 -5.54 -8.02
C ARG A 68 12.05 -4.49 -7.15
N ALA A 69 13.29 -4.74 -6.71
CA ALA A 69 14.05 -3.80 -5.87
C ALA A 69 14.34 -2.48 -6.61
N TYR A 70 14.69 -2.57 -7.90
CA TYR A 70 14.87 -1.41 -8.78
C TYR A 70 13.58 -0.57 -8.87
N ARG A 71 12.44 -1.23 -9.14
CA ARG A 71 11.15 -0.55 -9.26
C ARG A 71 10.70 0.08 -7.95
N GLU A 72 10.81 -0.63 -6.83
CA GLU A 72 10.49 -0.07 -5.50
C GLU A 72 11.32 1.20 -5.24
N LEU A 73 12.62 1.18 -5.57
CA LEU A 73 13.48 2.35 -5.45
C LEU A 73 13.03 3.51 -6.35
N ARG A 74 12.78 3.25 -7.64
CA ARG A 74 12.35 4.28 -8.60
C ARG A 74 11.04 4.94 -8.19
N LEU A 75 10.06 4.13 -7.79
CA LEU A 75 8.77 4.62 -7.32
C LEU A 75 8.93 5.49 -6.08
N LEU A 76 9.70 5.04 -5.09
CA LEU A 76 9.97 5.83 -3.87
C LEU A 76 10.70 7.15 -4.17
N LYS A 77 11.55 7.20 -5.21
CA LYS A 77 12.21 8.45 -5.65
C LYS A 77 11.25 9.42 -6.35
N HIS A 78 10.26 8.89 -7.06
CA HIS A 78 9.27 9.67 -7.81
C HIS A 78 8.20 10.28 -6.90
N MET A 79 7.81 9.56 -5.86
CA MET A 79 6.73 9.97 -4.96
C MET A 79 7.15 11.09 -4.02
N LYS A 80 6.48 12.25 -4.12
CA LYS A 80 6.71 13.44 -3.30
C LYS A 80 5.38 14.00 -2.79
N HIS A 81 4.78 13.28 -1.85
CA HIS A 81 3.48 13.60 -1.29
C HIS A 81 3.48 13.35 0.21
N GLU A 82 2.72 14.13 0.98
CA GLU A 82 2.70 14.00 2.45
C GLU A 82 2.17 12.64 2.92
N ASN A 83 1.16 12.09 2.23
CA ASN A 83 0.57 10.78 2.55
C ASN A 83 1.23 9.60 1.82
N VAL A 84 2.38 9.81 1.19
CA VAL A 84 3.16 8.74 0.56
C VAL A 84 4.57 8.78 1.13
N SER A 85 5.05 7.66 1.68
CA SER A 85 6.32 7.68 2.39
C SER A 85 7.50 7.99 1.45
N PRO A 86 8.20 9.13 1.63
CA PRO A 86 9.44 9.36 0.91
C PRO A 86 10.51 8.42 1.48
N SER A 87 11.34 7.85 0.62
CA SER A 87 12.49 7.07 1.08
C SER A 87 13.79 7.63 0.53
N SER A 88 14.78 7.69 1.42
CA SER A 88 16.17 7.88 1.05
C SER A 88 16.90 6.55 1.15
N LEU A 89 17.56 6.17 0.06
CA LEU A 89 18.30 4.94 0.06
C LEU A 89 19.72 5.20 0.55
N LEU A 90 20.14 4.44 1.57
CA LEU A 90 21.51 4.46 2.09
C LEU A 90 22.43 3.54 1.30
N PHE A 91 21.88 2.40 0.87
CA PHE A 91 22.61 1.33 0.21
C PHE A 91 21.70 0.40 -0.59
N PRO A 92 22.26 -0.44 -1.48
CA PRO A 92 21.53 -1.39 -2.32
C PRO A 92 20.53 -2.31 -1.60
N SER A 93 20.65 -2.46 -0.28
CA SER A 93 19.78 -3.31 0.52
C SER A 93 19.07 -2.58 1.65
N TYR A 94 19.20 -1.25 1.80
CA TYR A 94 18.63 -0.50 2.93
C TYR A 94 17.92 0.78 2.49
N LEU A 95 16.63 0.86 2.81
CA LEU A 95 15.77 2.02 2.61
C LEU A 95 15.57 2.73 3.95
N VAL A 96 15.79 4.04 4.01
CA VAL A 96 15.49 4.89 5.17
C VAL A 96 14.25 5.70 4.87
N MET A 97 13.35 5.78 5.84
CA MET A 97 12.10 6.53 5.75
C MET A 97 11.77 7.18 7.10
N PRO A 98 10.90 8.21 7.13
CA PRO A 98 10.41 8.77 8.38
C PRO A 98 9.82 7.68 9.29
N PHE A 99 10.13 7.73 10.59
CA PHE A 99 9.55 6.79 11.53
C PHE A 99 8.14 7.25 11.92
N MET A 100 7.14 6.47 11.52
CA MET A 100 5.73 6.78 11.78
C MET A 100 5.19 6.16 13.07
N GLY A 101 5.99 5.52 13.93
CA GLY A 101 5.45 4.95 15.18
C GLY A 101 4.82 3.57 15.02
N THR A 102 3.64 3.47 14.38
CA THR A 102 2.90 2.21 14.21
C THR A 102 2.30 2.07 12.81
N ASP A 103 1.65 0.94 12.55
CA ASP A 103 0.80 0.71 11.38
C ASP A 103 -0.67 0.61 11.79
N LEU A 104 -1.58 0.89 10.86
CA LEU A 104 -3.03 0.87 11.09
C LEU A 104 -3.51 -0.51 11.58
N GLY A 105 -2.91 -1.58 11.07
CA GLY A 105 -3.24 -2.95 11.48
C GLY A 105 -2.98 -3.21 12.96
N LYS A 106 -1.88 -2.70 13.51
CA LYS A 106 -1.60 -2.73 14.96
C LYS A 106 -2.52 -1.78 15.72
N LEU A 107 -2.76 -0.58 15.21
CA LEU A 107 -3.62 0.41 15.86
C LEU A 107 -5.04 -0.12 16.10
N MET A 108 -5.66 -0.70 15.06
CA MET A 108 -7.02 -1.27 15.14
C MET A 108 -7.13 -2.48 16.08
N LYS A 109 -6.03 -3.19 16.35
CA LYS A 109 -6.01 -4.29 17.33
C LYS A 109 -5.97 -3.81 18.78
N MET A 110 -5.40 -2.63 19.01
CA MET A 110 -5.24 -2.07 20.35
C MET A 110 -6.43 -1.19 20.76
N HIS A 111 -7.00 -0.47 19.80
CA HIS A 111 -8.01 0.54 20.07
C HIS A 111 -9.13 0.53 19.02
N LYS A 112 -10.37 0.74 19.48
CA LYS A 112 -11.47 1.13 18.59
C LYS A 112 -11.29 2.60 18.20
N LEU A 113 -11.39 2.88 16.91
CA LEU A 113 -11.26 4.24 16.37
C LEU A 113 -12.60 4.98 16.45
N SER A 114 -12.56 6.29 16.70
CA SER A 114 -13.73 7.16 16.57
C SER A 114 -13.99 7.48 15.10
N GLU A 115 -15.22 7.85 14.75
CA GLU A 115 -15.59 8.13 13.36
C GLU A 115 -14.81 9.31 12.76
N ASP A 116 -14.54 10.38 13.53
CA ASP A 116 -13.70 11.49 13.07
C ASP A 116 -12.28 11.04 12.69
N LYS A 117 -11.71 10.09 13.46
CA LYS A 117 -10.40 9.52 13.13
C LYS A 117 -10.47 8.66 11.88
N ILE A 118 -11.56 7.93 11.70
CA ILE A 118 -11.79 7.10 10.50
C ILE A 118 -11.89 8.00 9.27
N GLN A 119 -12.72 9.03 9.33
CA GLN A 119 -12.89 10.04 8.29
C GLN A 119 -11.54 10.65 7.89
N TYR A 120 -10.75 11.12 8.86
CA TYR A 120 -9.45 11.73 8.60
C TYR A 120 -8.41 10.75 8.03
N LEU A 121 -8.37 9.51 8.52
CA LEU A 121 -7.45 8.50 8.00
C LEU A 121 -7.82 8.08 6.58
N VAL A 122 -9.11 7.88 6.28
CA VAL A 122 -9.58 7.54 4.92
C VAL A 122 -9.33 8.70 3.97
N TYR A 123 -9.57 9.95 4.39
CA TYR A 123 -9.25 11.14 3.61
C TYR A 123 -7.77 11.16 3.18
N GLN A 124 -6.85 10.94 4.12
CA GLN A 124 -5.42 10.86 3.84
C GLN A 124 -5.03 9.69 2.92
N MET A 125 -5.69 8.53 3.06
CA MET A 125 -5.51 7.40 2.12
C MET A 125 -5.91 7.79 0.70
N LEU A 126 -7.06 8.44 0.53
CA LEU A 126 -7.57 8.86 -0.77
C LEU A 126 -6.71 9.97 -1.39
N LYS A 127 -6.24 10.95 -0.61
CA LYS A 127 -5.27 11.95 -1.06
C LYS A 127 -3.99 11.29 -1.60
N GLY A 128 -3.41 10.39 -0.81
CA GLY A 128 -2.23 9.64 -1.23
C GLY A 128 -2.46 8.82 -2.50
N LEU A 129 -3.62 8.17 -2.62
CA LEU A 129 -4.00 7.40 -3.81
C LEU A 129 -4.23 8.29 -5.04
N LYS A 130 -4.89 9.45 -4.91
CA LYS A 130 -5.05 10.41 -6.01
C LYS A 130 -3.68 10.77 -6.60
N TYR A 131 -2.71 11.09 -5.75
CA TYR A 131 -1.34 11.38 -6.17
C TYR A 131 -0.69 10.18 -6.88
N ILE A 132 -0.76 8.98 -6.30
CA ILE A 132 -0.17 7.76 -6.89
C ILE A 132 -0.82 7.43 -8.25
N HIS A 133 -2.14 7.52 -8.32
CA HIS A 133 -2.94 7.19 -9.51
C HIS A 133 -2.69 8.19 -10.64
N SER A 134 -2.55 9.49 -10.34
CA SER A 134 -2.19 10.51 -11.34
C SER A 134 -0.81 10.29 -11.98
N ALA A 135 0.09 9.57 -11.29
CA ALA A 135 1.38 9.15 -11.87
C ALA A 135 1.28 7.92 -12.80
N GLY A 136 0.09 7.32 -12.96
CA GLY A 136 -0.12 6.07 -13.71
C GLY A 136 0.20 4.79 -12.93
N ILE A 137 0.34 4.88 -11.60
CA ILE A 137 0.78 3.77 -10.74
C ILE A 137 -0.41 3.23 -9.96
N ILE A 138 -0.48 1.91 -9.80
CA ILE A 138 -1.45 1.23 -8.93
C ILE A 138 -0.70 0.55 -7.78
N HIS A 139 -1.17 0.70 -6.55
CA HIS A 139 -0.53 0.14 -5.36
C HIS A 139 -0.67 -1.39 -5.29
N ARG A 140 -1.89 -1.92 -5.51
CA ARG A 140 -2.27 -3.35 -5.62
C ARG A 140 -2.13 -4.21 -4.36
N ASP A 141 -1.45 -3.74 -3.32
CA ASP A 141 -1.34 -4.43 -2.02
C ASP A 141 -1.71 -3.52 -0.84
N LEU A 142 -2.73 -2.67 -1.02
CA LEU A 142 -3.22 -1.86 0.10
C LEU A 142 -3.86 -2.75 1.16
N LYS A 143 -3.41 -2.58 2.40
CA LYS A 143 -3.87 -3.27 3.60
C LYS A 143 -3.45 -2.47 4.83
N PRO A 144 -4.05 -2.70 6.00
CA PRO A 144 -3.72 -1.93 7.21
C PRO A 144 -2.24 -1.95 7.60
N GLY A 145 -1.53 -3.06 7.34
CA GLY A 145 -0.09 -3.16 7.60
C GLY A 145 0.81 -2.32 6.68
N ASN A 146 0.27 -1.81 5.57
CA ASN A 146 0.97 -0.93 4.62
C ASN A 146 0.58 0.55 4.81
N LEU A 147 -0.12 0.88 5.90
CA LEU A 147 -0.54 2.23 6.25
C LEU A 147 0.10 2.62 7.58
N ALA A 148 1.12 3.45 7.52
CA ALA A 148 1.87 3.89 8.69
C ALA A 148 1.22 5.12 9.31
N ILE A 149 1.11 5.17 10.64
CA ILE A 149 0.37 6.22 11.36
C ILE A 149 1.13 6.69 12.59
N ASN A 150 1.36 8.00 12.69
CA ASN A 150 2.02 8.65 13.84
C ASN A 150 1.05 9.02 14.98
N GLN A 151 1.56 9.66 16.03
CA GLN A 151 0.77 10.03 17.21
C GLN A 151 -0.29 11.11 16.90
N ASP A 152 -0.04 11.92 15.88
CA ASP A 152 -0.92 12.99 15.40
C ASP A 152 -1.96 12.50 14.38
N CYS A 153 -2.08 11.17 14.19
CA CYS A 153 -2.91 10.53 13.18
C CYS A 153 -2.56 10.91 11.72
N GLU A 154 -1.33 11.34 11.46
CA GLU A 154 -0.81 11.49 10.10
C GLU A 154 -0.53 10.11 9.50
N LEU A 155 -0.99 9.89 8.27
CA LEU A 155 -0.89 8.63 7.56
C LEU A 155 0.09 8.71 6.39
N LYS A 156 0.91 7.67 6.21
CA LYS A 156 1.73 7.46 5.02
C LYS A 156 1.51 6.06 4.44
N ILE A 157 1.23 6.01 3.14
CA ILE A 157 1.16 4.76 2.35
C ILE A 157 2.59 4.21 2.17
N LEU A 158 2.76 2.91 2.43
CA LEU A 158 4.02 2.18 2.38
C LEU A 158 4.02 1.04 1.35
N ASP A 159 5.22 0.56 1.00
CA ASP A 159 5.47 -0.71 0.30
C ASP A 159 4.94 -0.81 -1.14
N PHE A 160 5.57 -0.03 -2.03
CA PHE A 160 5.38 -0.08 -3.48
C PHE A 160 6.02 -1.32 -4.15
N GLY A 161 6.48 -2.32 -3.40
CA GLY A 161 7.18 -3.49 -3.96
C GLY A 161 6.34 -4.28 -4.97
N LEU A 162 5.01 -4.19 -4.91
CA LEU A 162 4.08 -4.81 -5.86
C LEU A 162 3.41 -3.82 -6.82
N ALA A 163 3.69 -2.52 -6.66
CA ALA A 163 3.08 -1.47 -7.46
C ALA A 163 3.59 -1.50 -8.90
N ARG A 164 2.71 -1.19 -9.85
CA ARG A 164 2.94 -1.31 -11.30
C ARG A 164 1.85 -0.61 -12.10
N GLN A 165 2.06 -0.46 -13.40
CA GLN A 165 1.11 0.10 -14.35
C GLN A 165 -0.15 -0.76 -14.47
N ALA A 166 -1.28 -0.10 -14.76
CA ALA A 166 -2.62 -0.69 -14.94
C ALA A 166 -2.65 -2.02 -15.72
N ASP A 167 -1.90 -2.14 -16.82
CA ASP A 167 -2.10 -3.27 -17.75
C ASP A 167 -1.20 -4.50 -17.52
N SER A 168 -0.48 -4.58 -16.40
CA SER A 168 0.47 -5.69 -16.17
C SER A 168 -0.14 -6.91 -15.43
N GLU A 169 -0.04 -8.13 -15.98
CA GLU A 169 -0.58 -9.39 -15.42
C GLU A 169 0.09 -9.86 -14.11
N MET A 170 -0.64 -10.62 -13.25
CA MET A 170 -0.16 -11.08 -11.94
C MET A 170 0.41 -12.50 -11.96
N THR A 171 1.52 -12.73 -11.25
CA THR A 171 1.92 -14.07 -10.79
C THR A 171 1.26 -14.37 -9.44
N GLY A 172 0.45 -15.43 -9.38
CA GLY A 172 -0.27 -15.82 -8.17
C GLY A 172 0.68 -16.18 -7.02
N TYR A 173 0.62 -15.43 -5.92
CA TYR A 173 1.32 -15.80 -4.68
C TYR A 173 0.47 -15.55 -3.43
N VAL A 174 0.66 -16.46 -2.47
CA VAL A 174 -0.13 -16.63 -1.23
C VAL A 174 0.28 -15.58 -0.19
N VAL A 175 -0.59 -14.59 0.01
CA VAL A 175 -0.58 -13.61 1.12
C VAL A 175 -2.05 -13.36 1.51
N THR A 176 -2.32 -12.71 2.64
CA THR A 176 -3.66 -12.25 3.06
C THR A 176 -4.41 -11.56 1.92
N ARG A 177 -5.59 -12.07 1.56
CA ARG A 177 -6.41 -11.61 0.42
C ARG A 177 -7.58 -10.70 0.79
N TRP A 178 -7.79 -10.47 2.08
CA TRP A 178 -9.00 -9.83 2.64
C TRP A 178 -9.30 -8.43 2.08
N TYR A 179 -8.28 -7.73 1.60
CA TYR A 179 -8.38 -6.37 1.04
C TYR A 179 -8.25 -6.32 -0.48
N ARG A 180 -8.06 -7.46 -1.16
CA ARG A 180 -7.89 -7.50 -2.62
C ARG A 180 -9.24 -7.41 -3.32
N ALA A 181 -9.29 -6.66 -4.40
CA ALA A 181 -10.46 -6.58 -5.28
C ALA A 181 -10.79 -7.94 -5.94
N PRO A 182 -12.07 -8.26 -6.18
CA PRO A 182 -12.48 -9.56 -6.73
C PRO A 182 -11.83 -9.87 -8.09
N GLU A 183 -11.65 -8.85 -8.94
CA GLU A 183 -10.99 -8.99 -10.23
C GLU A 183 -9.49 -9.30 -10.14
N VAL A 184 -8.83 -8.90 -9.05
CA VAL A 184 -7.43 -9.28 -8.78
C VAL A 184 -7.34 -10.70 -8.22
N ILE A 185 -8.37 -11.15 -7.49
CA ILE A 185 -8.40 -12.52 -6.94
C ILE A 185 -8.60 -13.55 -8.06
N LEU A 186 -9.42 -13.21 -9.07
CA LEU A 186 -9.84 -14.13 -10.13
C LEU A 186 -9.09 -13.95 -11.45
N SER A 187 -8.35 -12.87 -11.64
CA SER A 187 -7.63 -12.54 -12.89
C SER A 187 -8.51 -12.62 -14.15
N TRP A 188 -9.80 -12.28 -14.02
CA TRP A 188 -10.82 -12.52 -15.05
C TRP A 188 -11.08 -11.33 -16.02
N MET A 189 -10.40 -10.21 -15.80
CA MET A 189 -10.44 -8.99 -16.62
C MET A 189 -9.20 -8.14 -16.38
N HIS A 190 -8.86 -7.28 -17.32
CA HIS A 190 -7.94 -6.17 -17.10
C HIS A 190 -8.45 -5.27 -15.96
N TYR A 191 -7.53 -4.82 -15.11
CA TYR A 191 -7.87 -4.12 -13.88
C TYR A 191 -7.24 -2.74 -13.83
N THR A 192 -8.00 -1.78 -13.35
CA THR A 192 -7.63 -0.36 -13.32
C THR A 192 -7.22 0.06 -11.91
N GLN A 193 -6.94 1.35 -11.73
CA GLN A 193 -6.60 1.94 -10.43
C GLN A 193 -7.68 1.75 -9.34
N THR A 194 -8.93 1.42 -9.71
CA THR A 194 -10.04 1.21 -8.76
C THR A 194 -9.92 -0.07 -7.93
N VAL A 195 -8.92 -0.91 -8.18
CA VAL A 195 -8.56 -2.03 -7.27
C VAL A 195 -8.10 -1.52 -5.90
N ASP A 196 -7.42 -0.38 -5.86
CA ASP A 196 -6.96 0.22 -4.61
C ASP A 196 -8.13 0.84 -3.83
N ILE A 197 -9.15 1.34 -4.56
CA ILE A 197 -10.38 1.87 -3.97
C ILE A 197 -11.18 0.79 -3.27
N TRP A 198 -11.25 -0.41 -3.85
CA TRP A 198 -11.81 -1.58 -3.16
C TRP A 198 -11.09 -1.85 -1.85
N SER A 199 -9.75 -1.83 -1.86
CA SER A 199 -8.95 -2.03 -0.65
C SER A 199 -9.26 -0.97 0.42
N VAL A 200 -9.39 0.31 0.03
CA VAL A 200 -9.79 1.38 0.96
C VAL A 200 -11.17 1.12 1.55
N GLY A 201 -12.16 0.71 0.73
CA GLY A 201 -13.49 0.34 1.21
C GLY A 201 -13.46 -0.79 2.25
N CYS A 202 -12.66 -1.83 2.02
CA CYS A 202 -12.46 -2.91 2.99
C CYS A 202 -11.82 -2.43 4.31
N ILE A 203 -10.82 -1.55 4.22
CA ILE A 203 -10.10 -0.99 5.38
C ILE A 203 -11.02 -0.08 6.18
N MET A 204 -11.79 0.79 5.52
CA MET A 204 -12.79 1.66 6.15
C MET A 204 -13.86 0.84 6.87
N ALA A 205 -14.41 -0.18 6.21
CA ALA A 205 -15.37 -1.08 6.82
C ALA A 205 -14.79 -1.77 8.07
N GLU A 206 -13.55 -2.25 8.01
CA GLU A 206 -12.87 -2.86 9.17
C GLU A 206 -12.68 -1.88 10.32
N MET A 207 -12.32 -0.63 10.03
CA MET A 207 -12.22 0.41 11.07
C MET A 207 -13.56 0.66 11.77
N LEU A 208 -14.67 0.71 11.03
CA LEU A 208 -16.01 0.94 11.60
C LEU A 208 -16.49 -0.22 12.48
N GLN A 209 -16.31 -1.46 12.03
CA GLN A 209 -16.86 -2.65 12.74
C GLN A 209 -15.85 -3.38 13.65
N GLY A 210 -14.56 -3.01 13.60
CA GLY A 210 -13.49 -3.60 14.40
C GLY A 210 -13.02 -5.01 13.97
N LYS A 211 -13.46 -5.49 12.80
CA LYS A 211 -13.08 -6.79 12.24
C LYS A 211 -13.02 -6.75 10.71
N PRO A 212 -12.19 -7.56 10.05
CA PRO A 212 -12.12 -7.62 8.59
C PRO A 212 -13.49 -7.86 7.96
N LEU A 213 -13.85 -7.10 6.91
CA LEU A 213 -15.13 -7.23 6.23
C LEU A 213 -15.26 -8.56 5.48
N PHE A 214 -14.21 -8.95 4.76
CA PHE A 214 -14.18 -10.18 3.96
C PHE A 214 -13.04 -11.07 4.43
N LYS A 215 -13.37 -12.13 5.17
CA LYS A 215 -12.39 -13.04 5.76
C LYS A 215 -12.49 -14.45 5.16
N GLY A 216 -12.08 -14.59 3.90
CA GLY A 216 -11.99 -15.89 3.24
C GLY A 216 -10.72 -16.66 3.60
N ASN A 217 -10.83 -17.99 3.60
CA ASN A 217 -9.73 -18.92 3.83
C ASN A 217 -8.94 -19.23 2.54
N ASP A 218 -9.61 -19.18 1.38
CA ASP A 218 -9.02 -19.34 0.05
C ASP A 218 -9.69 -18.38 -0.96
N HIS A 219 -9.38 -18.51 -2.26
CA HIS A 219 -9.87 -17.59 -3.29
C HIS A 219 -11.39 -17.73 -3.53
N LEU A 220 -11.94 -18.95 -3.43
CA LEU A 220 -13.36 -19.20 -3.65
C LEU A 220 -14.18 -18.79 -2.42
N ASP A 221 -13.66 -19.09 -1.22
CA ASP A 221 -14.27 -18.65 0.03
C ASP A 221 -14.26 -17.11 0.14
N GLN A 222 -13.15 -16.46 -0.24
CA GLN A 222 -13.07 -15.00 -0.30
C GLN A 222 -14.12 -14.40 -1.23
N LEU A 223 -14.33 -15.00 -2.41
CA LEU A 223 -15.36 -14.54 -3.35
C LEU A 223 -16.77 -14.72 -2.77
N THR A 224 -17.00 -15.84 -2.06
CA THR A 224 -18.26 -16.12 -1.38
C THR A 224 -18.54 -15.09 -0.29
N GLU A 225 -17.55 -14.73 0.53
CA GLU A 225 -17.67 -13.65 1.52
C GLU A 225 -17.99 -12.28 0.87
N ILE A 226 -17.40 -12.00 -0.30
CA ILE A 226 -17.68 -10.77 -1.04
C ILE A 226 -19.14 -10.72 -1.52
N MET A 227 -19.64 -11.80 -2.12
CA MET A 227 -21.02 -11.85 -2.65
C MET A 227 -22.08 -11.83 -1.56
N LYS A 228 -21.78 -12.31 -0.34
CA LYS A 228 -22.67 -12.17 0.82
C LYS A 228 -23.01 -10.72 1.17
N ILE A 229 -22.20 -9.75 0.72
CA ILE A 229 -22.41 -8.32 0.95
C ILE A 229 -22.85 -7.63 -0.35
N THR A 230 -22.11 -7.87 -1.44
CA THR A 230 -22.30 -7.16 -2.71
C THR A 230 -23.42 -7.74 -3.60
N GLY A 231 -23.92 -8.93 -3.27
CA GLY A 231 -24.82 -9.70 -4.12
C GLY A 231 -24.08 -10.43 -5.23
N THR A 232 -24.80 -11.28 -5.98
CA THR A 232 -24.24 -11.92 -7.17
C THR A 232 -24.11 -10.91 -8.33
N PRO A 233 -23.11 -11.06 -9.21
CA PRO A 233 -22.91 -10.11 -10.30
C PRO A 233 -24.10 -10.01 -11.27
N SER A 234 -24.36 -8.81 -11.77
CA SER A 234 -25.46 -8.57 -12.71
C SER A 234 -25.17 -9.19 -14.09
N PRO A 235 -26.21 -9.51 -14.89
CA PRO A 235 -26.02 -9.98 -16.26
C PRO A 235 -25.17 -9.02 -17.13
N GLU A 236 -25.34 -7.72 -16.91
CA GLU A 236 -24.52 -6.67 -17.55
C GLU A 236 -23.03 -6.84 -17.22
N PHE A 237 -22.69 -6.98 -15.93
CA PHE A 237 -21.29 -7.20 -15.53
C PHE A 237 -20.75 -8.53 -16.04
N LEU A 238 -21.55 -9.60 -16.01
CA LEU A 238 -21.17 -10.90 -16.55
C LEU A 238 -20.79 -10.84 -18.03
N SER A 239 -21.39 -9.93 -18.80
CA SER A 239 -21.08 -9.75 -20.22
C SER A 239 -19.71 -9.12 -20.47
N LYS A 240 -19.19 -8.34 -19.51
CA LYS A 240 -17.87 -7.68 -19.58
C LYS A 240 -16.70 -8.60 -19.25
N LEU A 241 -16.96 -9.76 -18.64
CA LEU A 241 -15.91 -10.73 -18.32
C LEU A 241 -15.27 -11.28 -19.60
N GLU A 242 -13.95 -11.46 -19.60
CA GLU A 242 -13.24 -12.05 -20.75
C GLU A 242 -13.16 -13.57 -20.63
N SER A 243 -13.02 -14.10 -19.41
CA SER A 243 -12.96 -15.55 -19.17
C SER A 243 -14.34 -16.21 -19.20
N GLU A 244 -14.53 -17.14 -20.13
CA GLU A 244 -15.73 -17.98 -20.22
C GLU A 244 -15.87 -18.95 -19.04
N GLU A 245 -14.75 -19.47 -18.51
CA GLU A 245 -14.72 -20.30 -17.31
C GLU A 245 -15.27 -19.53 -16.12
N ALA A 246 -14.82 -18.29 -15.94
CA ALA A 246 -15.26 -17.43 -14.87
C ALA A 246 -16.75 -17.07 -14.99
N LYS A 247 -17.24 -16.78 -16.21
CA LYS A 247 -18.67 -16.58 -16.47
C LYS A 247 -19.50 -17.80 -16.08
N ARG A 248 -19.08 -19.01 -16.47
CA ARG A 248 -19.79 -20.25 -16.14
C ARG A 248 -19.82 -20.50 -14.64
N TYR A 249 -18.68 -20.30 -13.96
CA TYR A 249 -18.58 -20.44 -12.52
C TYR A 249 -19.50 -19.45 -11.79
N LEU A 250 -19.49 -18.17 -12.15
CA LEU A 250 -20.37 -17.19 -11.52
C LEU A 250 -21.85 -17.44 -11.77
N LYS A 251 -22.21 -17.93 -12.97
CA LYS A 251 -23.59 -18.29 -13.30
C LYS A 251 -24.08 -19.52 -12.54
N SER A 252 -23.19 -20.40 -12.08
CA SER A 252 -23.58 -21.58 -11.30
C SER A 252 -23.76 -21.28 -9.82
N LEU A 253 -23.30 -20.13 -9.33
CA LEU A 253 -23.49 -19.73 -7.94
C LEU A 253 -24.98 -19.40 -7.65
N PRO A 254 -25.47 -19.71 -6.44
CA PRO A 254 -26.81 -19.30 -6.03
C PRO A 254 -26.95 -17.78 -6.09
N LYS A 255 -28.05 -17.28 -6.67
CA LYS A 255 -28.33 -15.84 -6.73
C LYS A 255 -28.43 -15.25 -5.33
N GLN A 256 -27.78 -14.11 -5.11
CA GLN A 256 -27.81 -13.36 -3.87
C GLN A 256 -28.10 -11.89 -4.15
N GLU A 257 -28.96 -11.29 -3.32
CA GLU A 257 -29.23 -9.86 -3.38
C GLU A 257 -28.15 -9.07 -2.63
N LYS A 258 -27.85 -7.86 -3.12
CA LYS A 258 -26.96 -6.92 -2.43
C LYS A 258 -27.57 -6.60 -1.06
N LYS A 259 -26.75 -6.63 -0.01
CA LYS A 259 -27.18 -6.18 1.32
C LYS A 259 -27.25 -4.66 1.38
N ASP A 260 -28.26 -4.18 2.11
CA ASP A 260 -28.32 -2.81 2.58
C ASP A 260 -27.18 -2.56 3.58
N LEU A 261 -26.18 -1.76 3.19
CA LEU A 261 -25.01 -1.53 4.02
C LEU A 261 -25.32 -0.74 5.29
N GLN A 262 -26.38 0.08 5.31
CA GLN A 262 -26.78 0.77 6.55
C GLN A 262 -27.25 -0.24 7.60
N LYS A 263 -27.85 -1.37 7.19
CA LYS A 263 -28.17 -2.48 8.11
C LYS A 263 -26.95 -3.27 8.54
N VAL A 264 -25.89 -3.31 7.72
CA VAL A 264 -24.61 -3.94 8.08
C VAL A 264 -23.84 -3.07 9.09
N PHE A 265 -23.92 -1.75 8.95
CA PHE A 265 -23.28 -0.76 9.80
C PHE A 265 -24.33 0.14 10.51
N PRO A 266 -25.18 -0.42 11.39
CA PRO A 266 -26.36 0.27 11.91
C PRO A 266 -26.05 1.49 12.79
N THR A 267 -24.85 1.55 13.37
CA THR A 267 -24.43 2.64 14.25
C THR A 267 -23.52 3.65 13.57
N SER A 268 -23.21 3.47 12.29
CA SER A 268 -22.28 4.33 11.55
C SER A 268 -23.00 5.47 10.83
N ASP A 269 -22.32 6.60 10.69
CA ASP A 269 -22.78 7.74 9.92
C ASP A 269 -23.21 7.35 8.49
N VAL A 270 -24.29 7.97 8.00
CA VAL A 270 -24.90 7.64 6.70
C VAL A 270 -23.98 8.01 5.54
N HIS A 271 -23.18 9.07 5.68
CA HIS A 271 -22.20 9.46 4.69
C HIS A 271 -21.00 8.52 4.71
N ALA A 272 -20.58 8.02 5.89
CA ALA A 272 -19.55 6.98 5.99
C ALA A 272 -19.97 5.69 5.25
N VAL A 273 -21.21 5.24 5.47
CA VAL A 273 -21.78 4.07 4.76
C VAL A 273 -21.86 4.33 3.26
N SER A 274 -22.29 5.54 2.86
CA SER A 274 -22.33 5.95 1.45
C SER A 274 -20.96 5.86 0.78
N VAL A 275 -19.87 6.26 1.44
CA VAL A 275 -18.51 6.10 0.91
C VAL A 275 -18.21 4.63 0.60
N ILE A 276 -18.52 3.72 1.54
CA ILE A 276 -18.31 2.28 1.34
C ILE A 276 -19.15 1.75 0.17
N GLU A 277 -20.38 2.21 0.00
CA GLU A 277 -21.24 1.80 -1.12
C GLU A 277 -20.68 2.19 -2.49
N HIS A 278 -19.99 3.33 -2.58
CA HIS A 278 -19.34 3.78 -3.82
C HIS A 278 -18.01 3.05 -4.10
N MET A 279 -17.36 2.51 -3.07
CA MET A 279 -16.08 1.80 -3.17
C MET A 279 -16.24 0.29 -3.40
N LEU A 280 -17.21 -0.35 -2.74
CA LEU A 280 -17.40 -1.81 -2.74
C LEU A 280 -18.40 -2.28 -3.80
N LEU A 281 -18.13 -1.92 -5.05
CA LEU A 281 -18.92 -2.37 -6.21
C LEU A 281 -18.18 -3.51 -6.94
N LEU A 282 -18.92 -4.55 -7.37
CA LEU A 282 -18.31 -5.65 -8.13
C LEU A 282 -17.75 -5.18 -9.47
N ASP A 283 -18.49 -4.30 -10.15
CA ASP A 283 -18.07 -3.69 -11.42
C ASP A 283 -17.02 -2.59 -11.15
N PRO A 284 -15.73 -2.80 -11.52
CA PRO A 284 -14.67 -1.84 -11.25
C PRO A 284 -14.83 -0.53 -12.04
N GLU A 285 -15.59 -0.52 -13.14
CA GLU A 285 -15.90 0.68 -13.92
C GLU A 285 -16.95 1.57 -13.25
N LYS A 286 -17.75 0.99 -12.33
CA LYS A 286 -18.75 1.74 -11.56
C LYS A 286 -18.22 2.26 -10.23
N ARG A 287 -17.02 1.81 -9.81
CA ARG A 287 -16.37 2.31 -8.59
C ARG A 287 -15.89 3.73 -8.82
N VAL A 288 -16.04 4.56 -7.78
CA VAL A 288 -15.42 5.89 -7.75
C VAL A 288 -13.90 5.78 -7.84
N THR A 289 -13.27 6.76 -8.47
CA THR A 289 -11.83 7.00 -8.40
C THR A 289 -11.45 7.66 -7.06
N ALA A 290 -10.16 7.74 -6.75
CA ALA A 290 -9.70 8.46 -5.56
C ALA A 290 -10.12 9.94 -5.59
N ALA A 291 -10.00 10.58 -6.77
CA ALA A 291 -10.39 11.97 -6.97
C ALA A 291 -11.90 12.18 -6.76
N GLU A 292 -12.75 11.31 -7.32
CA GLU A 292 -14.20 11.39 -7.13
C GLU A 292 -14.58 11.11 -5.66
N ALA A 293 -13.96 10.12 -5.02
CA ALA A 293 -14.23 9.78 -3.63
C ALA A 293 -13.96 10.95 -2.67
N LEU A 294 -12.91 11.74 -2.91
CA LEU A 294 -12.60 12.96 -2.12
C LEU A 294 -13.68 14.04 -2.22
N THR A 295 -14.56 13.98 -3.24
CA THR A 295 -15.67 14.93 -3.39
C THR A 295 -16.93 14.52 -2.63
N LEU A 296 -16.96 13.32 -2.03
CA LEU A 296 -18.13 12.82 -1.30
C LEU A 296 -18.39 13.63 -0.02
N PRO A 297 -19.66 13.81 0.40
CA PRO A 297 -20.02 14.64 1.55
C PRO A 297 -19.28 14.29 2.85
N TYR A 298 -18.93 13.02 3.02
CA TYR A 298 -18.21 12.51 4.19
C TYR A 298 -16.85 13.20 4.42
N PHE A 299 -16.23 13.82 3.42
CA PHE A 299 -14.90 14.43 3.57
C PHE A 299 -14.92 15.97 3.58
N THR A 300 -16.11 16.58 3.61
CA THR A 300 -16.27 18.04 3.46
C THR A 300 -15.47 18.84 4.49
N GLU A 301 -15.38 18.37 5.74
CA GLU A 301 -14.70 19.08 6.83
C GLU A 301 -13.18 19.12 6.70
N PHE A 302 -12.58 18.17 5.97
CA PHE A 302 -11.12 18.07 5.79
C PHE A 302 -10.66 18.54 4.41
N LYS A 303 -11.60 18.94 3.55
CA LYS A 303 -11.30 19.22 2.15
C LYS A 303 -10.43 20.46 2.00
N ASP A 304 -9.19 20.25 1.57
CA ASP A 304 -8.27 21.31 1.13
C ASP A 304 -7.74 21.00 -0.28
N SER A 305 -8.18 21.80 -1.27
CA SER A 305 -7.80 21.62 -2.67
C SER A 305 -6.30 21.82 -2.92
N GLU A 306 -5.61 22.62 -2.10
CA GLU A 306 -4.17 22.87 -2.25
C GLU A 306 -3.32 21.65 -1.83
N GLU A 307 -3.89 20.78 -0.99
CA GLU A 307 -3.23 19.57 -0.53
C GLU A 307 -3.49 18.36 -1.44
N GLU A 308 -4.54 18.38 -2.26
CA GLU A 308 -4.90 17.29 -3.17
C GLU A 308 -4.11 17.30 -4.49
N LYS A 309 -2.78 17.27 -4.38
CA LYS A 309 -1.83 17.40 -5.50
C LYS A 309 -1.84 16.18 -6.43
N GLU A 310 -1.46 16.43 -7.69
CA GLU A 310 -1.19 15.39 -8.68
C GLU A 310 0.32 15.27 -8.92
N ALA A 311 0.74 14.06 -9.29
CA ALA A 311 2.11 13.73 -9.62
C ALA A 311 2.39 13.95 -11.10
N GLN A 312 3.66 14.16 -11.44
CA GLN A 312 4.09 14.01 -12.82
C GLN A 312 3.97 12.52 -13.24
N PRO A 313 3.72 12.22 -14.52
CA PRO A 313 3.72 10.85 -15.02
C PRO A 313 5.04 10.14 -14.69
N TYR A 314 4.95 8.90 -14.22
CA TYR A 314 6.14 8.10 -13.96
C TYR A 314 6.66 7.45 -15.26
N ASP A 315 7.96 7.52 -15.49
CA ASP A 315 8.61 6.84 -16.62
C ASP A 315 8.80 5.34 -16.34
N HIS A 316 7.95 4.54 -16.98
CA HIS A 316 7.92 3.07 -16.92
C HIS A 316 8.77 2.37 -17.98
N SER A 317 9.53 3.09 -18.81
CA SER A 317 10.25 2.51 -19.96
C SER A 317 11.11 1.28 -19.61
N LEU A 318 11.76 1.31 -18.44
CA LEU A 318 12.57 0.20 -17.95
C LEU A 318 11.77 -0.83 -17.14
N ASP A 319 10.60 -0.49 -16.59
CA ASP A 319 9.84 -1.37 -15.69
C ASP A 319 9.41 -2.68 -16.37
N ASN A 320 9.23 -2.69 -17.69
CA ASN A 320 8.85 -3.88 -18.46
C ASN A 320 10.01 -4.52 -19.24
N ALA A 321 11.22 -3.96 -19.14
CA ALA A 321 12.39 -4.53 -19.81
C ALA A 321 12.73 -5.93 -19.28
N GLU A 322 13.23 -6.79 -20.18
CA GLU A 322 13.88 -8.06 -19.84
C GLU A 322 15.39 -7.82 -19.80
N LEU A 323 15.91 -7.62 -18.60
CA LEU A 323 17.32 -7.37 -18.36
C LEU A 323 17.91 -8.47 -17.50
N THR A 324 19.17 -8.78 -17.75
CA THR A 324 19.96 -9.71 -16.93
C THR A 324 20.10 -9.18 -15.51
N LEU A 325 20.40 -10.09 -14.57
CA LEU A 325 20.64 -9.73 -13.17
C LEU A 325 21.72 -8.65 -13.00
N GLU A 326 22.78 -8.69 -13.81
CA GLU A 326 23.88 -7.73 -13.75
C GLU A 326 23.46 -6.34 -14.23
N GLN A 327 22.63 -6.28 -15.27
CA GLN A 327 22.03 -5.03 -15.75
C GLN A 327 21.11 -4.44 -14.68
N TRP A 328 20.24 -5.23 -14.06
CA TRP A 328 19.38 -4.75 -12.97
C TRP A 328 20.16 -4.21 -11.79
N LYS A 329 21.24 -4.89 -11.38
CA LYS A 329 22.15 -4.39 -10.36
C LYS A 329 22.71 -3.03 -10.77
N ARG A 330 23.25 -2.91 -11.99
CA ARG A 330 23.84 -1.65 -12.49
C ARG A 330 22.84 -0.50 -12.48
N HIS A 331 21.61 -0.73 -12.97
CA HIS A 331 20.55 0.27 -12.94
C HIS A 331 20.18 0.66 -11.51
N THR A 332 20.01 -0.33 -10.62
CA THR A 332 19.76 -0.08 -9.20
C THR A 332 20.87 0.75 -8.59
N PHE A 333 22.14 0.38 -8.74
CA PHE A 333 23.28 1.15 -8.24
C PHE A 333 23.34 2.58 -8.80
N THR A 334 22.97 2.78 -10.07
CA THR A 334 22.91 4.12 -10.68
C THR A 334 21.84 4.98 -10.00
N GLU A 335 20.66 4.42 -9.75
CA GLU A 335 19.58 5.12 -9.04
C GLU A 335 19.97 5.50 -7.61
N ILE A 336 20.77 4.66 -6.95
CA ILE A 336 21.30 4.89 -5.61
C ILE A 336 22.29 6.06 -5.61
N LEU A 337 23.26 6.04 -6.52
CA LEU A 337 24.31 7.06 -6.59
C LEU A 337 23.78 8.44 -7.01
N THR A 338 22.71 8.47 -7.80
CA THR A 338 22.06 9.71 -8.26
C THR A 338 21.01 10.21 -7.28
N PHE A 339 20.72 9.48 -6.20
CA PHE A 339 19.74 9.90 -5.21
C PHE A 339 20.25 11.11 -4.41
N LYS A 340 19.54 12.23 -4.52
CA LYS A 340 19.74 13.39 -3.65
C LYS A 340 18.66 13.35 -2.58
N PRO A 341 19.01 13.13 -1.29
CA PRO A 341 18.03 13.14 -0.22
C PRO A 341 17.35 14.50 -0.17
N ILE A 342 16.02 14.48 -0.27
CA ILE A 342 15.20 15.61 0.19
C ILE A 342 15.30 15.54 1.71
N LEU A 343 16.18 16.35 2.29
CA LEU A 343 16.18 16.54 3.74
C LEU A 343 14.82 17.15 4.08
N PRO A 344 14.04 16.56 5.01
CA PRO A 344 12.89 17.27 5.52
C PRO A 344 13.41 18.57 6.10
N ASP A 345 12.81 19.70 5.71
CA ASP A 345 13.04 20.96 6.41
C ASP A 345 12.80 20.67 7.88
N ALA A 346 13.78 21.04 8.71
CA ALA A 346 13.65 20.99 10.15
C ALA A 346 12.57 22.00 10.54
N LYS A 347 11.30 21.61 10.43
CA LYS A 347 10.27 22.19 11.29
C LYS A 347 10.64 21.70 12.68
N GLU A 348 11.26 22.59 13.45
CA GLU A 348 11.36 22.49 14.89
C GLU A 348 9.98 22.15 15.44
N THR A 349 9.72 20.86 15.68
CA THR A 349 8.75 20.48 16.70
C THR A 349 9.43 20.73 18.02
N SER A 350 9.38 22.00 18.44
CA SER A 350 9.61 22.38 19.82
C SER A 350 8.51 21.73 20.67
N LEU A 351 8.90 20.72 21.44
CA LEU A 351 8.35 20.44 22.76
C LEU A 351 9.52 20.08 23.69
#